data_AF-A0A5M4D2V9-F1
#
_entry.id   AF-A0A5M4D2V9-F1
#
_cell.length_a   1.000
_cell.length_b   1.000
_cell.length_c   1.000
_cell.angle_alpha   90.00
_cell.angle_beta   90.00
_cell.angle_gamma   90.00
#
_symmetry.space_group_name_H-M   'P 1'
#
loop_
_entity.id
_entity.type
_entity.pdbx_description
1 polymer ?
#
loop_
_entity_poly.entity_id
_entity_poly.type
_entity_poly.pdbx_seq_one_letter_code
_entity_poly.pdbx_strand_id
1 'polypeptide(L)'
;MEDALRAFEQVAALAGHSLRPGELEVQFLAAPHQPPTALPSGRMAVYCFGFGDEWLKIGKAGPKSGPRFTSHHYNTSAPSTLAKSLIADSRMGSVADFRPERAGDWIRQRTHRVNLLLPSRRDGTLLALLEAFLHARFKPRYEGH
;
A
#
# COMPACT_ATOMS: atom_id res chain seq x y z
N MET A 1 -3.66 -6.13 -10.88
CA MET A 1 -3.28 -4.71 -10.64
C MET A 1 -3.55 -3.87 -11.89
N GLU A 2 -3.00 -4.24 -13.04
CA GLU A 2 -3.12 -3.47 -14.29
C GLU A 2 -4.56 -3.09 -14.67
N ASP A 3 -5.50 -4.05 -14.67
CA ASP A 3 -6.92 -3.78 -14.94
C ASP A 3 -7.54 -2.79 -13.95
N ALA A 4 -7.13 -2.84 -12.68
CA ALA A 4 -7.61 -1.90 -11.68
C ALA A 4 -7.09 -0.49 -11.94
N LEU A 5 -5.86 -0.34 -12.42
CA LEU A 5 -5.29 0.96 -12.77
C LEU A 5 -5.96 1.55 -14.02
N ARG A 6 -6.24 0.72 -15.04
CA ARG A 6 -7.05 1.13 -16.20
C ARG A 6 -8.43 1.64 -15.79
N ALA A 7 -9.12 0.92 -14.92
CA ALA A 7 -10.41 1.35 -14.39
C ALA A 7 -10.29 2.61 -13.52
N PHE A 8 -9.22 2.74 -12.74
CA PHE A 8 -8.97 3.94 -11.94
C PHE A 8 -8.75 5.18 -12.82
N GLU A 9 -8.03 5.08 -13.94
CA GLU A 9 -7.85 6.19 -14.87
C GLU A 9 -9.20 6.75 -15.37
N GLN A 10 -10.17 5.87 -15.63
CA GLN A 10 -11.54 6.27 -15.99
C GLN A 10 -12.24 6.96 -14.83
N VAL A 11 -12.16 6.42 -13.62
CA VAL A 11 -12.75 7.02 -12.40
C VAL A 11 -12.15 8.39 -12.12
N ALA A 12 -10.83 8.52 -12.23
CA ALA A 12 -10.12 9.78 -12.04
C ALA A 12 -10.55 10.81 -13.09
N ALA A 13 -10.70 10.42 -14.36
CA ALA A 13 -11.19 11.30 -15.40
C ALA A 13 -12.63 11.79 -15.14
N LEU A 14 -13.54 10.90 -14.71
CA LEU A 14 -14.91 11.26 -14.32
C LEU A 14 -14.95 12.26 -13.16
N ALA A 15 -13.99 12.17 -12.24
CA ALA A 15 -13.82 13.09 -11.12
C ALA A 15 -13.09 14.40 -11.49
N GLY A 16 -12.77 14.64 -12.77
CA GLY A 16 -12.05 15.84 -13.21
C GLY A 16 -10.53 15.79 -13.00
N HIS A 17 -9.97 14.62 -12.70
CA HIS A 17 -8.56 14.39 -12.41
C HIS A 17 -7.86 13.53 -13.46
N SER A 18 -8.05 13.82 -14.75
CA SER A 18 -7.39 13.08 -15.84
C SER A 18 -5.86 12.98 -15.64
N LEU A 19 -5.36 11.76 -15.74
CA LEU A 19 -3.94 11.43 -15.62
C LEU A 19 -3.28 11.48 -16.99
N ARG A 20 -2.05 12.00 -17.05
CA ARG A 20 -1.23 11.89 -18.26
C ARG A 20 -0.56 10.51 -18.31
N PRO A 21 -0.26 9.98 -19.51
CA PRO A 21 0.53 8.77 -19.62
C PRO A 21 1.83 8.87 -18.80
N GLY A 22 2.12 7.83 -18.01
CA GLY A 22 3.30 7.76 -17.13
C GLY A 22 3.25 8.65 -15.88
N GLU A 23 2.17 9.40 -15.64
CA GLU A 23 2.06 10.23 -14.44
C GLU A 23 1.84 9.39 -13.17
N LEU A 24 1.07 8.32 -13.29
CA LEU A 24 0.94 7.28 -12.27
C LEU A 24 2.00 6.21 -12.52
N GLU A 25 3.03 6.20 -11.68
CA GLU A 25 4.13 5.26 -11.79
C GLU A 25 3.90 4.06 -10.87
N VAL A 26 4.15 2.85 -11.39
CA VAL A 26 3.96 1.60 -10.67
C VAL A 26 5.33 0.99 -10.38
N GLN A 27 5.62 0.77 -9.10
CA GLN A 27 6.80 0.03 -8.66
C GLN A 27 6.36 -1.27 -7.98
N PHE A 28 6.76 -2.40 -8.55
CA PHE A 28 6.55 -3.72 -7.95
C PHE A 28 7.82 -4.18 -7.23
N LEU A 29 7.67 -4.62 -5.99
CA LEU A 29 8.72 -5.20 -5.17
C LEU A 29 8.28 -6.61 -4.77
N ALA A 30 8.91 -7.63 -5.36
CA ALA A 30 8.56 -9.02 -5.09
C ALA A 30 9.05 -9.47 -3.69
N ALA A 31 8.38 -10.45 -3.08
CA ALA A 31 8.88 -11.12 -1.89
C ALA A 31 10.12 -12.00 -2.24
N PRO A 32 11.20 -11.99 -1.44
CA PRO A 32 11.44 -11.08 -0.32
C PRO A 32 11.76 -9.67 -0.82
N HIS A 33 11.13 -8.65 -0.21
CA HIS A 33 11.32 -7.26 -0.61
C HIS A 33 12.12 -6.46 0.41
N GLN A 34 12.82 -5.44 -0.09
CA GLN A 34 13.40 -4.39 0.74
C GLN A 34 12.42 -3.20 0.82
N PRO A 35 12.13 -2.67 2.02
CA PRO A 35 11.34 -1.44 2.13
C PRO A 35 12.04 -0.27 1.43
N PRO A 36 11.28 0.66 0.80
CA PRO A 36 11.86 1.90 0.31
C PRO A 36 12.51 2.69 1.45
N THR A 37 13.66 3.31 1.16
CA THR A 37 14.39 4.13 2.14
C THR A 37 13.80 5.54 2.30
N ALA A 38 13.13 6.04 1.25
CA ALA A 38 12.45 7.33 1.24
C ALA A 38 11.23 7.31 0.31
N LEU A 39 10.26 8.18 0.59
CA LEU A 39 9.29 8.59 -0.43
C LEU A 39 10.02 9.55 -1.39
N PRO A 40 10.02 9.31 -2.72
CA PRO A 40 10.74 10.18 -3.65
C PRO A 40 10.28 11.64 -3.54
N SER A 41 11.21 12.58 -3.64
CA SER A 41 10.90 14.01 -3.58
C SER A 41 9.89 14.39 -4.66
N GLY A 42 8.93 15.25 -4.31
CA GLY A 42 7.87 15.65 -5.23
C GLY A 42 6.84 14.54 -5.53
N ARG A 43 6.80 13.46 -4.75
CA ARG A 43 5.81 12.38 -4.88
C ARG A 43 4.93 12.22 -3.65
N MET A 44 3.80 11.58 -3.89
CA MET A 44 2.92 10.95 -2.91
C MET A 44 2.60 9.54 -3.40
N ALA A 45 2.19 8.65 -2.51
CA ALA A 45 2.07 7.23 -2.86
C ALA A 45 0.86 6.56 -2.24
N VAL A 46 0.28 5.61 -2.97
CA VAL A 46 -0.48 4.50 -2.38
C VAL A 46 0.41 3.26 -2.39
N TYR A 47 0.54 2.58 -1.27
CA TYR A 47 1.26 1.33 -1.14
C TYR A 47 0.29 0.18 -0.85
N CYS A 48 0.53 -0.97 -1.47
CA CYS A 48 -0.27 -2.17 -1.32
C CYS A 48 0.64 -3.33 -0.92
N PHE A 49 0.27 -4.09 0.11
CA PHE A 49 0.95 -5.32 0.52
C PHE A 49 0.09 -6.52 0.17
N GLY A 50 0.63 -7.47 -0.60
CA GLY A 50 -0.05 -8.70 -1.02
C GLY A 50 0.66 -9.96 -0.53
N PHE A 51 -0.11 -11.01 -0.23
CA PHE A 51 0.38 -12.31 0.21
C PHE A 51 -0.47 -13.40 -0.44
N GLY A 52 0.13 -14.33 -1.19
CA GLY A 52 -0.65 -15.26 -2.02
C GLY A 52 -1.59 -14.50 -2.95
N ASP A 53 -2.87 -14.89 -2.96
CA ASP A 53 -3.91 -14.31 -3.82
C ASP A 53 -4.67 -13.14 -3.19
N GLU A 54 -4.24 -12.66 -2.01
CA GLU A 54 -4.93 -11.59 -1.29
C GLU A 54 -4.10 -10.33 -1.09
N TRP A 55 -4.80 -9.22 -0.96
CA TRP A 55 -4.23 -7.97 -0.47
C TRP A 55 -4.42 -7.91 1.04
N LEU A 56 -3.33 -7.70 1.78
CA LEU A 56 -3.39 -7.58 3.23
C LEU A 56 -3.71 -6.15 3.64
N LYS A 57 -3.06 -5.19 2.99
CA LYS A 57 -3.16 -3.77 3.38
C LYS A 57 -2.94 -2.85 2.20
N ILE A 58 -3.72 -1.79 2.14
CA ILE A 58 -3.54 -0.69 1.18
C ILE A 58 -3.63 0.60 1.97
N GLY A 59 -2.61 1.46 1.85
CA GLY A 59 -2.62 2.74 2.53
C GLY A 59 -1.90 3.82 1.72
N LYS A 60 -2.09 5.08 2.08
CA LYS A 60 -1.42 6.22 1.44
C LYS A 60 -0.38 6.92 2.29
N ALA A 61 0.53 7.61 1.60
CA ALA A 61 1.51 8.52 2.16
C ALA A 61 1.56 9.80 1.32
N GLY A 62 1.19 10.92 1.93
CA GLY A 62 1.42 12.24 1.34
C GLY A 62 2.88 12.71 1.53
N PRO A 63 3.23 13.91 1.02
CA PRO A 63 4.61 14.44 1.07
C PRO A 63 5.16 14.59 2.49
N LYS A 64 4.29 14.79 3.47
CA LYS A 64 4.63 14.94 4.90
C LYS A 64 4.51 13.64 5.69
N SER A 65 4.32 12.50 5.02
CA SER A 65 4.04 11.20 5.67
C SER A 65 5.02 10.11 5.25
N GLY A 66 6.27 10.48 4.96
CA GLY A 66 7.34 9.57 4.54
C GLY A 66 7.46 8.28 5.36
N PRO A 67 7.42 8.32 6.71
CA PRO A 67 7.52 7.12 7.53
C PRO A 67 6.42 6.06 7.29
N ARG A 68 5.21 6.48 6.85
CA ARG A 68 4.14 5.55 6.45
C ARG A 68 4.54 4.74 5.22
N PHE A 69 5.28 5.36 4.30
CA PHE A 69 5.79 4.71 3.10
C PHE A 69 7.00 3.81 3.40
N THR A 70 7.90 4.20 4.30
CA THR A 70 9.19 3.52 4.43
C THR A 70 9.21 2.43 5.50
N SER A 71 8.83 2.74 6.74
CA SER A 71 9.16 1.91 7.89
C SER A 71 7.97 1.49 8.76
N HIS A 72 6.89 2.27 8.83
CA HIS A 72 5.81 2.06 9.79
C HIS A 72 5.17 0.67 9.70
N HIS A 73 4.96 0.13 8.50
CA HIS A 73 4.26 -1.15 8.35
C HIS A 73 5.06 -2.36 8.84
N TYR A 74 6.36 -2.20 9.06
CA TYR A 74 7.26 -3.28 9.49
C TYR A 74 7.52 -3.28 11.00
N ASN A 75 6.89 -2.38 11.74
CA ASN A 75 6.99 -2.31 13.20
C ASN A 75 5.61 -2.01 13.80
N THR A 76 5.55 -1.92 15.13
CA THR A 76 4.32 -1.71 15.89
C THR A 76 4.20 -0.26 16.41
N SER A 77 4.80 0.73 15.74
CA SER A 77 4.82 2.11 16.22
C SER A 77 3.45 2.82 16.18
N ALA A 78 2.54 2.38 15.31
CA ALA A 78 1.20 2.96 15.19
C ALA A 78 0.11 1.88 15.18
N PRO A 79 -1.14 2.19 15.62
CA PRO A 79 -2.25 1.24 15.67
C PRO A 79 -2.53 0.55 14.32
N SER A 80 -2.51 1.32 13.23
CA SER A 80 -2.89 0.87 11.89
C SER A 80 -1.72 0.31 11.06
N THR A 81 -0.66 -0.17 11.71
CA THR A 81 0.50 -0.79 11.01
C THR A 81 0.16 -2.21 10.56
N LEU A 82 0.77 -2.67 9.46
CA LEU A 82 0.52 -4.04 8.99
C LEU A 82 1.01 -5.05 10.03
N ALA A 83 2.18 -4.82 10.63
CA ALA A 83 2.68 -5.68 11.69
C ALA A 83 1.70 -5.82 12.86
N LYS A 84 1.08 -4.72 13.36
CA LYS A 84 0.05 -4.84 14.40
C LYS A 84 -1.17 -5.62 13.94
N SER A 85 -1.66 -5.36 12.73
CA SER A 85 -2.81 -6.09 12.19
C SER A 85 -2.55 -7.59 12.09
N LEU A 86 -1.35 -7.98 11.64
CA LEU A 86 -0.93 -9.39 11.60
C LEU A 86 -0.87 -10.02 13.00
N ILE A 87 -0.30 -9.31 13.97
CA ILE A 87 -0.17 -9.81 15.35
C ILE A 87 -1.55 -10.01 16.01
N ALA A 88 -2.49 -9.09 15.74
CA ALA A 88 -3.84 -9.15 16.31
C ALA A 88 -4.75 -10.18 15.62
N ASP A 89 -4.35 -10.70 14.46
CA ASP A 89 -5.15 -11.64 13.68
C ASP A 89 -4.85 -13.08 14.10
N SER A 90 -5.80 -13.72 14.80
CA SER A 90 -5.68 -15.10 15.25
C SER A 90 -5.44 -16.11 14.12
N ARG A 91 -5.88 -15.80 12.89
CA ARG A 91 -5.63 -16.63 11.70
C ARG A 91 -4.15 -16.72 11.36
N MET A 92 -3.34 -15.75 11.77
CA MET A 92 -1.90 -15.77 11.53
C MET A 92 -1.18 -16.86 12.34
N GLY A 93 -1.80 -17.40 13.40
CA GLY A 93 -1.23 -18.49 14.18
C GLY A 93 -1.04 -19.81 13.40
N SER A 94 -1.77 -19.99 12.30
CA SER A 94 -1.62 -21.16 11.41
C SER A 94 -0.77 -20.86 10.16
N VAL A 95 -0.31 -19.61 9.98
CA VAL A 95 0.49 -19.22 8.82
C VAL A 95 1.95 -19.63 9.05
N ALA A 96 2.49 -20.42 8.13
CA ALA A 96 3.85 -20.91 8.19
C ALA A 96 4.87 -19.77 8.39
N ASP A 97 5.79 -20.00 9.33
CA ASP A 97 6.89 -19.12 9.70
C ASP A 97 6.48 -17.77 10.32
N PHE A 98 5.19 -17.52 10.56
CA PHE A 98 4.77 -16.30 11.24
C PHE A 98 5.05 -16.40 12.75
N ARG A 99 5.71 -15.36 13.27
CA ARG A 99 5.94 -15.17 14.71
C ARG A 99 5.65 -13.72 15.06
N PRO A 100 4.80 -13.42 16.06
CA PRO A 100 4.44 -12.05 16.41
C PRO A 100 5.64 -11.12 16.63
N GLU A 101 6.66 -11.59 17.35
CA GLU A 101 7.89 -10.88 17.66
C GLU A 101 8.78 -10.61 16.42
N ARG A 102 8.53 -11.31 15.31
CA ARG A 102 9.22 -11.13 14.03
C ARG A 102 8.29 -10.74 12.89
N ALA A 103 7.13 -10.16 13.19
CA ALA A 103 6.13 -9.79 12.18
C ALA A 103 6.73 -8.89 11.05
N GLY A 104 7.61 -7.95 11.40
CA GLY A 104 8.30 -7.11 10.42
C GLY A 104 9.16 -7.88 9.42
N ASP A 105 9.89 -8.90 9.90
CA ASP A 105 10.72 -9.77 9.05
C ASP A 105 9.85 -10.63 8.15
N TRP A 106 8.76 -11.17 8.72
CA TRP A 106 7.79 -11.95 7.95
C TRP A 106 7.19 -11.13 6.81
N ILE A 107 6.82 -9.87 7.05
CA ILE A 107 6.31 -8.97 6.00
C ILE A 107 7.33 -8.83 4.87
N ARG A 108 8.61 -8.57 5.19
CA ARG A 108 9.68 -8.44 4.17
C ARG A 108 9.85 -9.72 3.38
N GLN A 109 9.81 -10.88 4.04
CA GLN A 109 10.10 -12.16 3.41
C GLN A 109 8.94 -12.73 2.61
N ARG A 110 7.70 -12.42 2.99
CA ARG A 110 6.52 -13.14 2.48
C ARG A 110 5.55 -12.28 1.69
N THR A 111 5.62 -10.95 1.80
CA THR A 111 4.67 -10.08 1.09
C THR A 111 5.31 -9.45 -0.14
N HIS A 112 4.55 -9.40 -1.23
CA HIS A 112 4.84 -8.51 -2.35
C HIS A 112 4.36 -7.11 -1.98
N ARG A 113 5.03 -6.09 -2.51
CA ARG A 113 4.64 -4.69 -2.33
C ARG A 113 4.51 -3.99 -3.67
N VAL A 114 3.40 -3.29 -3.87
CA VAL A 114 3.19 -2.39 -5.00
C VAL A 114 3.15 -0.96 -4.48
N ASN A 115 3.99 -0.08 -5.02
CA ASN A 115 3.88 1.36 -4.81
C ASN A 115 3.33 2.02 -6.07
N LEU A 116 2.33 2.87 -5.87
CA LEU A 116 1.68 3.66 -6.90
C LEU A 116 2.02 5.13 -6.62
N LEU A 117 2.93 5.70 -7.40
CA LEU A 117 3.50 7.02 -7.18
C LEU A 117 2.80 8.07 -8.05
N LEU A 118 2.33 9.14 -7.41
CA LEU A 118 1.73 10.31 -8.04
C LEU A 118 2.56 11.57 -7.75
N PRO A 119 2.59 12.57 -8.65
CA PRO A 119 3.23 13.85 -8.36
C PRO A 119 2.54 14.56 -7.19
N SER A 120 3.30 15.05 -6.21
CA SER A 120 2.76 15.76 -5.04
C SER A 120 2.14 17.13 -5.36
N ARG A 121 2.34 17.64 -6.57
CA ARG A 121 1.66 18.85 -7.08
C ARG A 121 0.18 18.62 -7.40
N ARG A 122 -0.25 17.35 -7.52
CA ARG A 122 -1.66 17.00 -7.70
C ARG A 122 -2.40 17.13 -6.36
N ASP A 123 -3.71 17.26 -6.43
CA ASP A 123 -4.57 17.35 -5.26
C ASP A 123 -4.48 16.06 -4.40
N GLY A 124 -4.43 16.23 -3.08
CA GLY A 124 -4.49 15.13 -2.13
C GLY A 124 -5.81 14.35 -2.17
N THR A 125 -6.89 14.96 -2.69
CA THR A 125 -8.15 14.26 -2.96
C THR A 125 -7.99 13.15 -4.00
N LEU A 126 -7.15 13.34 -5.03
CA LEU A 126 -6.84 12.30 -6.02
C LEU A 126 -6.11 11.11 -5.38
N LEU A 127 -5.18 11.38 -4.46
CA LEU A 127 -4.51 10.32 -3.70
C LEU A 127 -5.51 9.55 -2.83
N ALA A 128 -6.44 10.25 -2.19
CA ALA A 128 -7.50 9.63 -1.40
C ALA A 128 -8.47 8.82 -2.26
N LEU A 129 -8.82 9.31 -3.45
CA LEU A 129 -9.65 8.61 -4.42
C LEU A 129 -8.99 7.32 -4.89
N LEU A 130 -7.68 7.35 -5.19
CA LEU A 130 -6.91 6.14 -5.54
C LEU A 130 -6.95 5.10 -4.42
N GLU A 131 -6.65 5.50 -3.19
CA GLU A 131 -6.71 4.61 -2.02
C GLU A 131 -8.11 3.99 -1.85
N ALA A 132 -9.16 4.82 -1.85
CA ALA A 132 -10.54 4.37 -1.69
C ALA A 132 -11.00 3.45 -2.82
N PHE A 133 -10.64 3.77 -4.07
CA PHE A 133 -10.93 2.92 -5.23
C PHE A 133 -10.29 1.54 -5.06
N LEU A 134 -9.02 1.48 -4.65
CA LEU A 134 -8.32 0.22 -4.45
C LEU A 134 -8.86 -0.56 -3.26
N HIS A 135 -9.28 0.10 -2.18
CA HIS A 135 -10.02 -0.53 -1.09
C HIS A 135 -11.29 -1.21 -1.60
N ALA A 136 -12.11 -0.50 -2.38
CA ALA A 136 -13.34 -1.05 -2.94
C ALA A 136 -13.06 -2.21 -3.92
N ARG A 137 -12.03 -2.08 -4.75
CA ARG A 137 -11.69 -3.05 -5.80
C ARG A 137 -11.05 -4.33 -5.28
N PHE A 138 -10.23 -4.22 -4.24
CA PHE A 138 -9.39 -5.31 -3.74
C PHE A 138 -9.74 -5.81 -2.35
N LYS A 139 -10.53 -5.05 -1.58
CA LYS A 139 -11.02 -5.43 -0.24
C LYS A 139 -9.89 -5.98 0.65
N PRO A 140 -8.83 -5.18 0.88
CA PRO A 140 -7.67 -5.67 1.62
C PRO A 140 -8.08 -6.11 3.02
N ARG A 141 -7.51 -7.23 3.49
CA ARG A 141 -7.93 -7.90 4.72
C ARG A 141 -7.96 -6.99 5.95
N TYR A 142 -7.05 -6.02 6.04
CA TYR A 142 -6.86 -5.16 7.21
C TYR A 142 -7.21 -3.69 6.94
N GLU A 143 -8.11 -3.41 5.98
CA GLU A 143 -8.74 -2.10 5.80
C GLU A 143 -10.24 -2.26 5.55
N GLY A 144 -11.00 -1.19 5.74
CA GLY A 144 -12.46 -1.22 5.69
C GLY A 144 -13.04 -1.44 7.09
N HIS A 145 -13.81 -0.46 7.55
CA HIS A 145 -14.76 -0.62 8.64
C HIS A 145 -16.12 -0.97 8.05
#